data_AF-A0A920W9L4-F1
#
_entry.id   AF-A0A920W9L4-F1
#
_cell.length_a   1.000
_cell.length_b   1.000
_cell.length_c   1.000
_cell.angle_alpha   90.00
_cell.angle_beta   90.00
_cell.angle_gamma   90.00
#
_symmetry.space_group_name_H-M   'P 1'
#
loop_
_entity.id
_entity.type
_entity.pdbx_description
1 polymer ?
#
loop_
_entity_poly.entity_id
_entity_poly.type
_entity_poly.pdbx_seq_one_letter_code
_entity_poly.pdbx_strand_id
1 'polypeptide(L)'
;MLGVSANIYPMGQAHIVLVVPVEFMEYETVIGLEVHVQLKTSSKMFCSCPADYQSAPPNSTVCPVCLGLPGALPVINRKAVDYTIMTGLALNCEIPEHTKFDRKNYPYPDLMKGYQISQYDLPLAVKGCLEIVVNGDQKSVGIERVHLEEDVAKLQHLQTSRGLAIVWLM
;
A
#
# COMPACT_ATOMS: atom_id res chain seq x y z
N MET A 1 19.50 38.20 19.30
CA MET A 1 20.01 38.88 20.50
C MET A 1 21.15 38.02 21.03
N LEU A 2 22.38 38.55 21.00
CA LEU A 2 23.60 37.83 21.40
C LEU A 2 23.85 38.05 22.90
N GLY A 3 24.07 36.97 23.63
CA GLY A 3 24.59 37.01 25.00
C GLY A 3 25.86 36.17 25.09
N VAL A 4 26.99 36.82 25.33
CA VAL A 4 28.28 36.17 25.66
C VAL A 4 28.47 36.32 27.16
N SER A 5 28.94 35.29 27.86
CA SER A 5 29.63 35.47 29.13
C SER A 5 30.75 34.45 29.29
N ALA A 6 31.98 34.95 29.44
CA ALA A 6 33.17 34.18 29.77
C ALA A 6 33.37 34.23 31.30
N ASN A 7 33.88 33.14 31.90
CA ASN A 7 34.29 33.15 33.31
C ASN A 7 35.80 32.92 33.47
N ILE A 8 36.40 33.84 34.21
CA ILE A 8 37.73 33.78 34.83
C ILE A 8 37.57 33.02 36.15
N TYR A 9 38.41 32.03 36.43
CA TYR A 9 38.52 31.39 37.76
C TYR A 9 39.68 32.04 38.54
N PRO A 10 39.57 32.16 39.88
CA PRO A 10 40.19 31.11 40.69
C PRO A 10 39.44 30.73 41.99
N MET A 11 39.64 29.46 42.37
CA MET A 11 39.58 28.89 43.74
C MET A 11 38.30 29.11 44.56
N GLY A 12 37.49 28.06 44.70
CA GLY A 12 36.42 27.99 45.71
C GLY A 12 35.44 26.85 45.44
N GLN A 13 35.09 26.10 46.49
CA GLN A 13 34.27 24.88 46.48
C GLN A 13 32.88 25.05 45.84
N ALA A 14 32.48 24.06 45.03
CA ALA A 14 31.14 23.43 45.00
C ALA A 14 31.10 22.47 43.80
N HIS A 15 31.03 21.16 44.06
CA HIS A 15 30.74 20.19 43.00
C HIS A 15 29.27 20.34 42.59
N ILE A 16 29.03 21.18 41.57
CA ILE A 16 27.77 21.19 40.84
C ILE A 16 27.81 19.97 39.92
N VAL A 17 27.10 18.92 40.31
CA VAL A 17 26.75 17.83 39.38
C VAL A 17 25.77 18.43 38.39
N LEU A 18 26.26 18.80 37.20
CA LEU A 18 25.42 19.10 36.06
C LEU A 18 24.72 17.79 35.67
N VAL A 19 23.47 17.63 36.08
CA VAL A 19 22.56 16.66 35.48
C VAL A 19 22.30 17.17 34.07
N VAL A 20 23.06 16.66 33.11
CA VAL A 20 22.72 16.76 31.70
C VAL A 20 21.42 15.97 31.54
N PRO A 21 20.31 16.55 31.05
CA PRO A 21 19.13 15.77 30.74
C PRO A 21 19.48 14.87 29.56
N VAL A 22 19.83 13.62 29.87
CA VAL A 22 19.85 12.55 28.88
C VAL A 22 18.38 12.25 28.59
N GLU A 23 17.87 12.66 27.43
CA GLU A 23 16.60 12.13 26.93
C GLU A 23 16.80 10.64 26.65
N PHE A 24 16.51 9.81 27.64
CA PHE A 24 16.43 8.36 27.46
C PHE A 24 15.18 8.05 26.64
N MET A 25 15.28 8.11 25.30
CA MET A 25 14.36 7.36 24.45
C MET A 25 14.76 5.88 24.54
N GLU A 26 14.18 5.16 25.50
CA GLU A 26 14.39 3.72 25.68
C GLU A 26 13.80 2.87 24.53
N TYR A 27 12.99 3.49 23.66
CA TYR A 27 12.27 2.81 22.60
C TYR A 27 12.52 3.48 21.24
N GLU A 28 12.72 2.65 20.22
CA GLU A 28 12.79 3.06 18.82
C GLU A 28 11.45 2.80 18.13
N THR A 29 10.91 3.80 17.42
CA THR A 29 9.66 3.63 16.67
C THR A 29 9.94 3.08 15.27
N VAL A 30 9.41 1.90 14.97
CA VAL A 30 9.51 1.26 13.65
C VAL A 30 8.15 1.30 12.96
N ILE A 31 8.09 1.92 11.78
CA ILE A 31 6.86 2.09 11.00
C ILE A 31 7.02 1.39 9.65
N GLY A 32 6.06 0.50 9.32
CA GLY A 32 5.90 -0.08 8.00
C GLY A 32 4.59 0.38 7.37
N LEU A 33 4.61 0.65 6.05
CA LEU A 33 3.42 1.05 5.30
C LEU A 33 3.08 0.00 4.25
N GLU A 34 1.79 -0.32 4.14
CA GLU A 34 1.22 -1.07 3.03
C GLU A 34 0.38 -0.10 2.19
N VAL A 35 0.76 0.11 0.93
CA VAL A 35 0.14 1.11 0.05
C VAL A 35 -0.46 0.41 -1.15
N HIS A 36 -1.77 0.61 -1.33
CA HIS A 36 -2.53 0.10 -2.47
C HIS A 36 -2.80 1.24 -3.45
N VAL A 37 -2.52 1.02 -4.74
CA VAL A 37 -2.65 2.05 -5.77
C VAL A 37 -3.51 1.52 -6.92
N GLN A 38 -4.59 2.24 -7.23
CA GLN A 38 -5.43 1.91 -8.36
C GLN A 38 -4.78 2.35 -9.68
N LEU A 39 -4.47 1.40 -10.55
CA LEU A 39 -3.89 1.66 -11.86
C LEU A 39 -4.94 2.25 -12.81
N LYS A 40 -4.59 3.36 -13.48
CA LYS A 40 -5.42 4.02 -14.49
C LYS A 40 -5.38 3.28 -15.83
N THR A 41 -5.96 2.09 -15.86
CA THR A 41 -6.13 1.25 -17.05
C THR A 41 -7.52 1.45 -17.66
N SER A 42 -7.72 1.04 -18.92
CA SER A 42 -9.03 1.12 -19.57
C SER A 42 -9.96 -0.03 -19.18
N SER A 43 -9.41 -1.21 -18.86
CA SER A 43 -10.16 -2.40 -18.45
C SER A 43 -9.69 -2.94 -17.11
N LYS A 44 -10.53 -3.71 -16.42
CA LYS A 44 -10.21 -4.37 -15.14
C LYS A 44 -9.00 -5.33 -15.29
N MET A 45 -8.47 -5.78 -14.16
CA MET A 45 -7.21 -6.54 -14.11
C MET A 45 -7.29 -7.91 -14.83
N PHE A 46 -8.44 -8.58 -14.74
CA PHE A 46 -8.61 -9.95 -15.21
C PHE A 46 -9.74 -10.16 -16.25
N CYS A 47 -10.37 -9.08 -16.73
CA CYS A 47 -11.43 -9.14 -17.72
C CYS A 47 -11.50 -7.85 -18.57
N SER A 48 -12.35 -7.84 -19.59
CA SER A 48 -12.50 -6.71 -20.52
C SER A 48 -13.48 -5.62 -20.05
N CYS A 49 -14.07 -5.74 -18.86
CA CYS A 49 -14.95 -4.69 -18.32
C CYS A 49 -14.17 -3.38 -18.13
N PRO A 50 -14.79 -2.21 -18.34
CA PRO A 50 -14.17 -0.93 -18.04
C PRO A 50 -13.72 -0.81 -16.57
N ALA A 51 -12.57 -0.16 -16.33
CA ALA A 51 -12.03 0.06 -14.99
C ALA A 51 -12.50 1.40 -14.33
N ASP A 52 -13.25 2.22 -15.05
CA ASP A 52 -13.82 3.51 -14.61
C ASP A 52 -15.19 3.34 -13.93
N TYR A 53 -15.30 2.36 -13.02
CA TYR A 53 -16.55 1.98 -12.37
C TYR A 53 -16.99 2.90 -11.22
N GLN A 54 -16.12 3.78 -10.71
CA GLN A 54 -16.37 4.55 -9.48
C GLN A 54 -17.59 5.47 -9.56
N SER A 55 -17.93 5.94 -10.76
CA SER A 55 -19.10 6.80 -11.03
C SER A 55 -20.25 6.07 -11.74
N ALA A 56 -20.07 4.79 -12.04
CA ALA A 56 -21.06 3.99 -12.75
C ALA A 56 -22.20 3.57 -11.82
N PRO A 57 -23.42 3.33 -12.36
CA PRO A 57 -24.48 2.71 -11.58
C PRO A 57 -24.05 1.36 -11.00
N PRO A 58 -24.58 0.97 -9.82
CA PRO A 58 -24.33 -0.32 -9.19
C PRO A 58 -24.35 -1.50 -10.17
N ASN A 59 -23.28 -2.30 -10.21
CA ASN A 59 -23.23 -3.55 -10.96
C ASN A 59 -23.48 -3.38 -12.47
N SER A 60 -23.18 -2.22 -13.04
CA SER A 60 -23.34 -1.94 -14.47
C SER A 60 -22.08 -2.25 -15.30
N THR A 61 -20.92 -2.35 -14.65
CA THR A 61 -19.61 -2.60 -15.30
C THR A 61 -19.08 -4.00 -14.97
N VAL A 62 -19.93 -5.01 -15.14
CA VAL A 62 -19.66 -6.39 -14.70
C VAL A 62 -19.73 -7.41 -15.83
N CYS A 63 -19.08 -8.56 -15.64
CA CYS A 63 -19.13 -9.72 -16.52
C CYS A 63 -18.97 -11.02 -15.71
N PRO A 64 -19.15 -12.21 -16.31
CA PRO A 64 -19.00 -13.48 -15.61
C PRO A 64 -17.67 -13.67 -14.88
N VAL A 65 -16.58 -13.11 -15.39
CA VAL A 65 -15.24 -13.22 -14.79
C VAL A 65 -15.15 -12.44 -13.48
N CYS A 66 -15.46 -11.14 -13.49
CA CYS A 66 -15.36 -10.34 -12.27
C CYS A 66 -16.44 -10.70 -11.24
N LEU A 67 -17.61 -11.18 -11.70
CA LEU A 67 -18.64 -11.73 -10.81
C LEU A 67 -18.30 -13.12 -10.25
N GLY A 68 -17.19 -13.74 -10.67
CA GLY A 68 -16.82 -15.07 -10.19
C GLY A 68 -17.81 -16.18 -10.55
N LEU A 69 -18.50 -16.06 -11.69
CA LEU A 69 -19.49 -17.06 -12.11
C LEU A 69 -18.82 -18.40 -12.50
N PRO A 70 -19.51 -19.53 -12.33
CA PRO A 70 -18.98 -20.84 -12.68
C PRO A 70 -18.49 -20.91 -14.14
N GLY A 71 -17.28 -21.45 -14.34
CA GLY A 71 -16.68 -21.62 -15.66
C GLY A 71 -15.94 -20.39 -16.22
N ALA A 72 -15.97 -19.25 -15.52
CA ALA A 72 -15.21 -18.07 -15.94
C ALA A 72 -13.71 -18.19 -15.60
N LEU A 73 -12.85 -17.70 -16.49
CA LEU A 73 -11.39 -17.72 -16.32
C LEU A 73 -10.79 -16.31 -16.41
N PRO A 74 -9.77 -15.98 -15.59
CA PRO A 74 -9.12 -14.68 -15.63
C PRO A 74 -8.19 -14.54 -16.84
N VAL A 75 -8.14 -13.35 -17.44
CA VAL A 75 -7.18 -12.99 -18.50
C VAL A 75 -6.42 -11.73 -18.07
N ILE A 76 -5.10 -11.85 -17.91
CA ILE A 76 -4.24 -10.79 -17.38
C ILE A 76 -4.26 -9.55 -18.28
N ASN A 77 -4.47 -8.38 -17.67
CA ASN A 77 -4.34 -7.10 -18.33
C ASN A 77 -2.86 -6.73 -18.53
N ARG A 78 -2.38 -6.78 -19.78
CA ARG A 78 -1.00 -6.41 -20.14
C ARG A 78 -0.63 -5.01 -19.68
N LYS A 79 -1.54 -4.04 -19.77
CA LYS A 79 -1.22 -2.65 -19.42
C LYS A 79 -1.04 -2.45 -17.92
N ALA A 80 -1.75 -3.23 -17.11
CA ALA A 80 -1.50 -3.27 -15.67
C ALA A 80 -0.10 -3.80 -15.35
N VAL A 81 0.34 -4.87 -16.03
CA VAL A 81 1.71 -5.41 -15.89
C VAL A 81 2.75 -4.36 -16.28
N ASP A 82 2.59 -3.70 -17.42
CA ASP A 82 3.49 -2.63 -17.88
C ASP A 82 3.62 -1.53 -16.81
N TYR A 83 2.50 -1.05 -16.27
CA TYR A 83 2.49 0.00 -15.24
C TYR A 83 3.15 -0.45 -13.94
N THR A 84 2.93 -1.69 -13.50
CA THR A 84 3.58 -2.20 -12.29
C THR A 84 5.09 -2.32 -12.45
N ILE A 85 5.57 -2.77 -13.62
CA ILE A 85 7.02 -2.80 -13.92
C ILE A 85 7.58 -1.38 -13.94
N MET A 86 6.89 -0.43 -14.60
CA MET A 86 7.29 0.97 -14.60
C MET A 86 7.37 1.55 -13.19
N THR A 87 6.38 1.26 -12.33
CA THR A 87 6.40 1.67 -10.92
C THR A 87 7.56 1.04 -10.16
N GLY A 88 7.82 -0.26 -10.36
CA GLY A 88 8.97 -0.95 -9.76
C GLY A 88 10.30 -0.28 -10.14
N LEU A 89 10.51 -0.01 -11.43
CA LEU A 89 11.72 0.68 -11.90
C LEU A 89 11.82 2.10 -11.34
N ALA A 90 10.71 2.84 -11.25
CA ALA A 90 10.68 4.19 -10.69
C ALA A 90 10.99 4.21 -9.18
N LEU A 91 10.73 3.10 -8.49
CA LEU A 91 11.06 2.87 -7.08
C LEU A 91 12.41 2.14 -6.90
N ASN A 92 13.25 2.11 -7.94
CA ASN A 92 14.56 1.47 -7.94
C ASN A 92 14.54 -0.03 -7.57
N CYS A 93 13.44 -0.74 -7.83
CA CYS A 93 13.33 -2.17 -7.58
C CYS A 93 14.06 -3.01 -8.62
N GLU A 94 14.47 -4.21 -8.22
CA GLU A 94 14.84 -5.30 -9.12
C GLU A 94 13.57 -5.91 -9.74
N ILE A 95 13.60 -6.24 -11.03
CA ILE A 95 12.51 -6.91 -11.76
C ILE A 95 12.90 -8.39 -11.97
N PRO A 96 12.26 -9.35 -11.28
CA PRO A 96 12.56 -10.76 -11.46
C PRO A 96 12.23 -11.27 -12.86
N GLU A 97 13.01 -12.23 -13.38
CA GLU A 97 12.75 -12.87 -14.68
C GLU A 97 11.45 -13.70 -14.67
N HIS A 98 11.08 -14.24 -13.52
CA HIS A 98 9.90 -15.06 -13.33
C HIS A 98 8.98 -14.49 -12.26
N THR A 99 7.69 -14.52 -12.55
CA THR A 99 6.63 -14.07 -11.65
C THR A 99 5.39 -14.95 -11.85
N LYS A 100 4.53 -15.03 -10.83
CA LYS A 100 3.27 -15.77 -10.91
C LYS A 100 2.14 -15.03 -10.19
N PHE A 101 0.91 -15.44 -10.49
CA PHE A 101 -0.26 -15.05 -9.72
C PHE A 101 -0.67 -16.18 -8.78
N ASP A 102 -1.17 -15.80 -7.63
CA ASP A 102 -1.57 -16.65 -6.52
C ASP A 102 -3.00 -16.33 -6.08
N ARG A 103 -3.65 -17.31 -5.44
CA ARG A 103 -4.99 -17.13 -4.87
C ARG A 103 -4.89 -16.90 -3.36
N LYS A 104 -5.19 -15.69 -2.92
CA LYS A 104 -5.35 -15.32 -1.51
C LYS A 104 -6.79 -15.63 -1.09
N ASN A 105 -6.99 -16.77 -0.43
CA ASN A 105 -8.33 -17.30 -0.12
C ASN A 105 -8.87 -16.68 1.17
N TYR A 106 -9.97 -15.94 1.09
CA TYR A 106 -10.73 -15.47 2.24
C TYR A 106 -12.18 -15.20 1.83
N PRO A 107 -13.18 -15.74 2.56
CA PRO A 107 -14.57 -15.48 2.25
C PRO A 107 -14.94 -14.10 2.79
N TYR A 108 -15.21 -13.16 1.89
CA TYR A 108 -15.89 -11.93 2.21
C TYR A 108 -16.82 -11.58 1.06
N PRO A 109 -18.02 -11.02 1.31
CA PRO A 109 -19.01 -11.09 0.25
C PRO A 109 -18.85 -10.02 -0.87
N ASP A 110 -17.81 -9.16 -0.81
CA ASP A 110 -17.38 -8.28 -1.92
C ASP A 110 -16.38 -8.98 -2.85
N LEU A 111 -16.00 -10.19 -2.48
CA LEU A 111 -15.07 -11.04 -3.19
C LEU A 111 -15.79 -12.31 -3.63
N MET A 112 -16.54 -12.19 -4.72
CA MET A 112 -17.45 -13.23 -5.23
C MET A 112 -16.76 -14.56 -5.53
N LYS A 113 -15.46 -14.54 -5.84
CA LYS A 113 -14.66 -15.74 -6.13
C LYS A 113 -14.29 -16.54 -4.87
N GLY A 114 -14.41 -15.96 -3.68
CA GLY A 114 -13.89 -16.52 -2.42
C GLY A 114 -12.37 -16.49 -2.30
N TYR A 115 -11.68 -15.89 -3.28
CA TYR A 115 -10.25 -15.61 -3.28
C TYR A 115 -9.94 -14.40 -4.15
N GLN A 116 -8.91 -13.66 -3.75
CA GLN A 116 -8.35 -12.54 -4.49
C GLN A 116 -7.15 -13.08 -5.27
N ILE A 117 -7.11 -12.79 -6.57
CA ILE A 117 -5.92 -13.06 -7.38
C ILE A 117 -4.90 -11.95 -7.10
N SER A 118 -3.77 -12.32 -6.51
CA SER A 118 -2.66 -11.43 -6.14
C SER A 118 -1.33 -12.12 -6.51
N GLN A 119 -0.20 -11.71 -5.95
CA GLN A 119 1.07 -12.43 -6.05
C GLN A 119 1.63 -12.62 -4.65
N TYR A 120 2.14 -13.81 -4.34
CA TYR A 120 2.74 -14.08 -3.03
C TYR A 120 4.26 -14.08 -3.12
N ASP A 121 4.91 -15.21 -3.21
CA ASP A 121 6.37 -15.39 -3.15
C ASP A 121 7.14 -14.83 -4.35
N LEU A 122 6.50 -14.65 -5.51
CA LEU A 122 7.16 -14.15 -6.74
C LEU A 122 6.48 -12.87 -7.27
N PRO A 123 6.63 -11.72 -6.57
CA PRO A 123 6.06 -10.45 -7.01
C PRO A 123 6.78 -9.87 -8.25
N LEU A 124 6.19 -8.86 -8.88
CA LEU A 124 6.72 -8.23 -10.09
C LEU A 124 7.96 -7.34 -9.86
N ALA A 125 8.12 -6.79 -8.67
CA ALA A 125 9.31 -6.01 -8.31
C ALA A 125 9.66 -6.20 -6.84
N VAL A 126 10.95 -6.21 -6.52
CA VAL A 126 11.48 -6.44 -5.16
C VAL A 126 12.65 -5.52 -4.84
N LYS A 127 12.95 -5.33 -3.55
CA LYS A 127 14.18 -4.69 -3.06
C LYS A 127 14.44 -3.29 -3.65
N GLY A 128 13.42 -2.44 -3.65
CA GLY A 128 13.56 -1.05 -4.08
C GLY A 128 13.92 -0.09 -2.94
N CYS A 129 13.98 1.19 -3.28
CA CYS A 129 14.15 2.27 -2.32
C CYS A 129 13.48 3.56 -2.80
N LEU A 130 12.96 4.33 -1.85
CA LEU A 130 12.38 5.65 -2.05
C LEU A 130 13.15 6.68 -1.23
N GLU A 131 13.76 7.64 -1.91
CA GLU A 131 14.42 8.78 -1.26
C GLU A 131 13.37 9.82 -0.85
N ILE A 132 13.43 10.24 0.42
CA ILE A 132 12.57 11.26 1.01
C ILE A 132 13.42 12.33 1.71
N VAL A 133 12.85 13.53 1.89
CA VAL A 133 13.49 14.61 2.64
C VAL A 133 12.72 14.84 3.94
N VAL A 134 13.42 14.76 5.07
CA VAL A 134 12.86 15.02 6.40
C VAL A 134 13.71 16.06 7.09
N ASN A 135 13.12 17.22 7.41
CA ASN A 135 13.82 18.34 8.06
C ASN A 135 15.09 18.83 7.33
N GLY A 136 15.15 18.64 6.00
CA GLY A 136 16.30 19.01 5.17
C GLY A 136 17.30 17.88 4.94
N ASP A 137 17.21 16.76 5.67
CA ASP A 137 18.07 15.60 5.49
C ASP A 137 17.45 14.60 4.51
N GLN A 138 18.28 14.02 3.63
CA GLN A 138 17.87 12.92 2.77
C GLN A 138 17.85 11.62 3.59
N LYS A 139 16.76 10.86 3.44
CA LYS A 139 16.59 9.53 4.01
C LYS A 139 16.09 8.58 2.94
N SER A 140 16.59 7.34 2.98
CA SER A 140 16.13 6.27 2.11
C SER A 140 15.15 5.35 2.84
N VAL A 141 14.00 5.08 2.24
CA VAL A 141 13.00 4.13 2.74
C VAL A 141 13.01 2.91 1.83
N GLY A 142 13.27 1.73 2.40
CA GLY A 142 13.24 0.48 1.65
C GLY A 142 11.85 0.14 1.12
N ILE A 143 11.78 -0.34 -0.11
CA ILE A 143 10.57 -0.90 -0.72
C ILE A 143 10.76 -2.42 -0.80
N GLU A 144 10.06 -3.14 0.07
CA GLU A 144 10.16 -4.61 0.12
C GLU A 144 9.75 -5.24 -1.22
N ARG A 145 8.58 -4.83 -1.73
CA ARG A 145 7.95 -5.43 -2.91
C ARG A 145 6.91 -4.53 -3.55
N VAL A 146 6.71 -4.71 -4.86
CA VAL A 146 5.57 -4.20 -5.62
C VAL A 146 4.97 -5.39 -6.38
N HIS A 147 3.68 -5.62 -6.20
CA HIS A 147 2.97 -6.75 -6.81
C HIS A 147 1.62 -6.33 -7.36
N LEU A 148 1.07 -7.16 -8.26
CA LEU A 148 -0.24 -6.96 -8.84
C LEU A 148 -1.32 -7.77 -8.13
N GLU A 149 -2.48 -7.15 -7.96
CA GLU A 149 -3.69 -7.82 -7.51
C GLU A 149 -4.94 -7.19 -8.13
N GLU A 150 -6.07 -7.89 -8.03
CA GLU A 150 -7.38 -7.29 -8.27
C GLU A 150 -7.93 -6.60 -7.03
N ASP A 151 -8.72 -5.56 -7.25
CA ASP A 151 -9.49 -4.92 -6.20
C ASP A 151 -10.79 -5.71 -5.91
N VAL A 152 -11.35 -5.49 -4.72
CA VAL A 152 -12.65 -6.06 -4.31
C VAL A 152 -13.82 -5.15 -4.71
N ALA A 153 -15.04 -5.67 -4.65
CA ALA A 153 -16.21 -4.82 -4.81
C ALA A 153 -16.36 -3.86 -3.61
N LYS A 154 -17.19 -2.83 -3.79
CA LYS A 154 -17.59 -1.97 -2.68
C LYS A 154 -18.75 -2.60 -1.93
N LEU A 155 -18.62 -2.62 -0.60
CA LEU A 155 -19.69 -3.02 0.30
C LEU A 155 -20.37 -1.80 0.94
N GLN A 156 -21.70 -1.79 0.95
CA GLN A 156 -22.49 -0.78 1.65
C GLN A 156 -23.46 -1.40 2.65
N HIS A 157 -23.45 -0.87 3.87
CA HIS A 157 -24.45 -1.17 4.88
C HIS A 157 -25.57 -0.14 4.80
N LEU A 158 -26.80 -0.59 4.57
CA LEU A 158 -28.00 0.25 4.51
C LEU A 158 -28.88 -0.01 5.73
N GLN A 159 -29.24 1.05 6.43
CA GLN A 159 -30.25 0.96 7.48
C GLN A 159 -31.64 1.01 6.85
N THR A 160 -32.43 -0.04 7.02
CA THR A 160 -33.81 -0.12 6.53
C THR A 160 -34.79 -0.16 7.70
N SER A 161 -36.08 0.07 7.42
CA SER A 161 -37.15 -0.07 8.44
C SER A 161 -37.28 -1.50 9.00
N ARG A 162 -36.66 -2.51 8.36
CA ARG A 162 -36.64 -3.91 8.81
C ARG A 162 -35.28 -4.33 9.40
N GLY A 163 -34.35 -3.40 9.59
CA GLY A 163 -33.00 -3.68 10.09
C GLY A 163 -31.89 -3.37 9.08
N LEU A 164 -30.68 -3.87 9.34
CA LEU A 164 -29.49 -3.66 8.50
C LEU A 164 -29.56 -4.53 7.24
N ALA A 165 -29.46 -3.91 6.07
CA ALA A 165 -29.27 -4.57 4.78
C ALA A 165 -27.84 -4.37 4.30
N ILE A 166 -27.31 -5.35 3.58
CA ILE A 166 -25.96 -5.32 3.02
C ILE A 166 -26.10 -5.33 1.50
N VAL A 167 -25.54 -4.33 0.81
CA VAL A 167 -25.62 -4.16 -0.63
C VAL A 167 -24.24 -4.15 -1.25
N TRP A 168 -24.07 -4.94 -2.31
CA TRP A 168 -22.83 -5.07 -3.08
C TRP A 168 -22.86 -4.15 -4.30
N LEU A 169 -21.77 -3.41 -4.49
CA LEU A 169 -21.57 -2.49 -5.60
C LEU A 169 -20.26 -2.84 -6.33
N MET A 170 -20.35 -3.37 -7.56
CA MET A 170 -19.23 -3.54 -8.50
C MET A 170 -19.19 -2.52 -9.63
#